data_AF-A0A7V4G1S9-F1
#
_entry.id   AF-A0A7V4G1S9-F1
#
_cell.length_a   1.000
_cell.length_b   1.000
_cell.length_c   1.000
_cell.angle_alpha   90.00
_cell.angle_beta   90.00
_cell.angle_gamma   90.00
#
_symmetry.space_group_name_H-M   'P 1'
#
loop_
_entity.id
_entity.type
_entity.pdbx_description
1 polymer ?
#
loop_
_entity_poly.entity_id
_entity_poly.type
_entity_poly.pdbx_seq_one_letter_code
_entity_poly.pdbx_strand_id
1 'polypeptide(L)'
;MEGTHEESVRDCHRLWSAFQRGTEAPGGPLRQWQRPFRAKGRGCLLRGSTRPMTAKTAAVKITIVVDNRANEGLLCEHGFSAWIEVPGRRLLFDTGQGAALPTNADKIGIDLRTADIVVLSHGHYDHSGGLPLVITRAPTAEIYAHPAATGLRYAIRDGTAKPIAMPTAARTALEVHAV
;
A
#
# COMPACT_ATOMS: atom_id res chain seq x y z
N MET A 1 -30.51 -11.03 5.01
CA MET A 1 -29.48 -11.18 6.05
C MET A 1 -28.53 -10.01 5.90
N GLU A 2 -28.76 -9.00 6.72
CA GLU A 2 -27.97 -7.78 6.80
C GLU A 2 -26.57 -8.10 7.32
N GLY A 3 -25.55 -7.72 6.56
CA GLY A 3 -24.14 -7.74 6.94
C GLY A 3 -23.53 -6.43 6.47
N THR A 4 -23.20 -5.58 7.43
CA THR A 4 -23.03 -4.13 7.29
C THR A 4 -21.72 -3.72 6.62
N HIS A 5 -21.80 -2.69 5.77
CA HIS A 5 -20.68 -1.90 5.20
C HIS A 5 -19.58 -1.48 6.21
N GLU A 6 -19.85 -1.57 7.52
CA GLU A 6 -18.93 -1.24 8.62
C GLU A 6 -17.80 -2.25 8.86
N GLU A 7 -17.95 -3.53 8.47
CA GLU A 7 -16.90 -4.54 8.70
C GLU A 7 -15.72 -4.36 7.73
N SER A 8 -15.98 -3.93 6.48
CA SER A 8 -14.97 -3.73 5.44
C SER A 8 -14.00 -2.57 5.74
N VAL A 9 -14.47 -1.51 6.40
CA VAL A 9 -13.62 -0.35 6.79
C VAL A 9 -12.76 -0.70 8.01
N ARG A 10 -13.26 -1.54 8.92
CA ARG A 10 -12.54 -1.95 10.14
C ARG A 10 -11.33 -2.85 9.84
N ASP A 11 -11.38 -3.66 8.78
CA ASP A 11 -10.25 -4.52 8.37
C ASP A 11 -9.09 -3.74 7.73
N CYS A 12 -9.38 -2.75 6.88
CA CYS A 12 -8.34 -1.84 6.38
C CYS A 12 -7.65 -1.08 7.51
N HIS A 13 -8.39 -0.64 8.53
CA HIS A 13 -7.82 0.05 9.69
C HIS A 13 -6.93 -0.87 10.52
N ARG A 14 -7.24 -2.17 10.63
CA ARG A 14 -6.41 -3.16 11.35
C ARG A 14 -5.11 -3.46 10.61
N LEU A 15 -5.16 -3.65 9.29
CA LEU A 15 -3.98 -3.88 8.46
C LEU A 15 -3.05 -2.65 8.44
N TRP A 16 -3.62 -1.45 8.31
CA TRP A 16 -2.88 -0.19 8.41
C TRP A 16 -2.26 0.02 9.80
N SER A 17 -3.00 -0.33 10.86
CA SER A 17 -2.51 -0.21 12.23
C SER A 17 -1.42 -1.25 12.57
N ALA A 18 -1.43 -2.42 11.92
CA ALA A 18 -0.38 -3.45 12.04
C ALA A 18 0.91 -3.00 11.33
N PHE A 19 0.79 -2.39 10.17
CA PHE A 19 1.91 -1.74 9.46
C PHE A 19 2.57 -0.63 10.31
N GLN A 20 1.78 0.23 10.97
CA GLN A 20 2.30 1.27 11.87
C GLN A 20 3.00 0.71 13.12
N ARG A 21 2.72 -0.54 13.52
CA ARG A 21 3.25 -1.17 14.74
C ARG A 21 4.33 -2.22 14.50
N GLY A 22 4.63 -2.58 13.25
CA GLY A 22 5.62 -3.61 12.93
C GLY A 22 5.28 -5.01 13.49
N THR A 23 4.00 -5.33 13.66
CA THR A 23 3.53 -6.61 14.19
C THR A 23 2.70 -7.36 13.15
N GLU A 24 3.02 -8.64 12.89
CA GLU A 24 2.27 -9.51 11.98
C GLU A 24 0.79 -9.67 12.37
N ALA A 25 -0.08 -9.77 11.36
CA ALA A 25 -1.51 -10.04 11.53
C ALA A 25 -1.77 -11.53 11.87
N PRO A 26 -2.80 -11.87 12.67
CA PRO A 26 -3.08 -13.25 13.06
C PRO A 26 -3.96 -13.98 12.03
N GLY A 27 -3.46 -15.09 11.47
CA GLY A 27 -4.26 -16.08 10.73
C GLY A 27 -3.46 -16.85 9.66
N GLY A 28 -2.94 -18.04 10.00
CA GLY A 28 -1.96 -18.83 9.20
C GLY A 28 -2.51 -19.66 8.01
N PRO A 29 -1.72 -20.63 7.47
CA PRO A 29 -1.29 -21.79 8.26
C PRO A 29 0.21 -22.16 8.24
N LEU A 30 0.67 -22.58 9.43
CA LEU A 30 1.60 -23.67 9.75
C LEU A 30 2.98 -23.70 9.06
N ARG A 31 3.94 -22.99 9.65
CA ARG A 31 5.29 -23.54 9.89
C ARG A 31 5.70 -23.35 11.35
N GLN A 32 6.32 -24.40 11.89
CA GLN A 32 6.57 -24.67 13.30
C GLN A 32 7.26 -23.52 14.05
N TRP A 33 6.62 -23.01 15.10
CA TRP A 33 7.27 -22.25 16.16
C TRP A 33 7.21 -23.05 17.46
N GLN A 34 8.20 -23.90 17.71
CA GLN A 34 8.43 -24.47 19.03
C GLN A 34 9.88 -24.26 19.42
N ARG A 35 10.16 -23.27 20.28
CA ARG A 35 10.96 -23.39 21.52
C ARG A 35 10.68 -22.17 22.41
N PRO A 36 10.33 -22.33 23.71
CA PRO A 36 10.23 -21.20 24.62
C PRO A 36 11.62 -20.80 25.15
N PHE A 37 11.96 -19.50 25.07
CA PHE A 37 13.10 -18.94 25.79
C PHE A 37 12.74 -18.85 27.28
N ARG A 38 13.51 -19.56 28.11
CA ARG A 38 13.34 -19.63 29.57
C ARG A 38 14.07 -18.46 30.23
N ALA A 39 13.36 -17.40 30.58
CA ALA A 39 13.91 -16.34 31.41
C ALA A 39 13.77 -16.69 32.91
N LYS A 40 14.88 -17.03 33.57
CA LYS A 40 15.03 -16.92 35.03
C LYS A 40 15.55 -15.52 35.32
N GLY A 41 14.82 -14.72 36.10
CA GLY A 41 15.28 -13.41 36.53
C GLY A 41 14.58 -12.95 37.80
N ARG A 42 15.25 -13.16 38.94
CA ARG A 42 14.92 -12.54 40.23
C ARG A 42 15.10 -11.02 40.12
N GLY A 43 14.26 -10.28 40.83
CA GLY A 43 14.28 -8.83 40.84
C GLY A 43 15.60 -8.23 41.34
N CYS A 44 15.88 -7.02 40.87
CA CYS A 44 16.74 -6.06 41.55
C CYS A 44 16.29 -4.64 41.15
N LEU A 45 16.22 -3.80 42.16
CA LEU A 45 15.66 -2.46 42.18
C LEU A 45 16.76 -1.43 41.83
N LEU A 46 16.34 -0.29 41.26
CA LEU A 46 16.88 1.09 41.43
C LEU A 46 17.58 1.81 40.26
N ARG A 47 17.03 3.04 40.07
CA ARG A 47 17.59 4.31 39.58
C ARG A 47 17.87 4.44 38.07
N GLY A 48 16.80 4.73 37.34
CA GLY A 48 16.87 5.28 35.98
C GLY A 48 16.90 6.82 36.00
N SER A 49 18.00 7.38 35.51
CA SER A 49 18.13 8.77 35.09
C SER A 49 17.02 9.13 34.09
N THR A 50 16.19 10.13 34.40
CA THR A 50 15.22 10.69 33.45
C THR A 50 15.98 11.55 32.43
N ARG A 51 16.63 10.93 31.46
CA ARG A 51 16.97 11.63 30.22
C ARG A 51 15.65 11.89 29.48
N PRO A 52 15.32 13.15 29.12
CA PRO A 52 14.22 13.38 28.23
C PRO A 52 14.59 12.74 26.88
N MET A 53 13.96 11.61 26.55
CA MET A 53 13.94 11.14 25.17
C MET A 53 13.09 12.12 24.39
N THR A 54 13.70 13.15 23.82
CA THR A 54 13.09 13.89 22.72
C THR A 54 13.00 12.90 21.55
N ALA A 55 11.89 12.17 21.46
CA ALA A 55 11.56 11.39 20.29
C ALA A 55 11.47 12.37 19.12
N LYS A 56 12.51 12.42 18.29
CA LYS A 56 12.49 13.15 17.03
C LYS A 56 11.46 12.42 16.18
N THR A 57 10.25 12.98 16.03
CA THR A 57 9.22 12.38 15.19
C THR A 57 9.84 12.19 13.81
N ALA A 58 9.92 10.93 13.39
CA ALA A 58 10.30 10.53 12.05
C ALA A 58 9.51 11.35 11.02
N ALA A 59 10.21 12.10 10.17
CA ALA A 59 9.55 12.89 9.13
C ALA A 59 8.97 11.95 8.07
N VAL A 60 7.66 12.06 7.84
CA VAL A 60 6.97 11.41 6.72
C VAL A 60 6.96 12.39 5.55
N LYS A 61 7.34 11.95 4.36
CA LYS A 61 7.25 12.74 3.14
C LYS A 61 6.29 12.06 2.17
N ILE A 62 5.32 12.82 1.65
CA ILE A 62 4.34 12.36 0.68
C ILE A 62 4.55 13.19 -0.59
N THR A 63 4.72 12.50 -1.72
CA THR A 63 4.87 13.13 -3.03
C THR A 63 3.76 12.60 -3.93
N ILE A 64 2.89 13.48 -4.43
CA ILE A 64 1.88 13.09 -5.43
C ILE A 64 2.59 12.92 -6.78
N VAL A 65 2.52 11.70 -7.33
CA VAL A 65 3.18 11.33 -8.59
C VAL A 65 2.19 11.39 -9.75
N VAL A 66 0.94 11.02 -9.51
CA VAL A 66 -0.15 11.07 -10.48
C VAL A 66 -1.37 11.70 -9.84
N ASP A 67 -1.97 12.65 -10.54
CA ASP A 67 -3.24 13.28 -10.20
C ASP A 67 -3.92 13.76 -11.50
N ASN A 68 -5.22 14.05 -11.40
CA ASN A 68 -6.02 14.66 -12.46
C ASN A 68 -5.47 16.02 -12.91
N ARG A 69 -4.61 16.66 -12.11
CA ARG A 69 -3.90 17.90 -12.45
C ARG A 69 -2.42 17.76 -12.14
N ALA A 70 -1.58 18.38 -12.95
CA ALA A 70 -0.13 18.31 -12.77
C ALA A 70 0.51 19.68 -12.97
N ASN A 71 1.65 19.90 -12.29
CA ASN A 71 2.50 21.06 -12.53
C ASN A 71 3.15 20.99 -13.92
N GLU A 72 3.69 22.11 -14.39
CA GLU A 72 4.40 22.18 -15.66
C GLU A 72 5.51 21.12 -15.74
N GLY A 73 5.62 20.47 -16.90
CA GLY A 73 6.58 19.41 -17.14
C GLY A 73 6.13 18.02 -16.69
N LEU A 74 5.05 17.86 -15.92
CA LEU A 74 4.49 16.56 -15.53
C LEU A 74 3.28 16.17 -16.40
N LEU A 75 3.06 14.87 -16.55
CA LEU A 75 1.87 14.34 -17.22
C LEU A 75 0.70 14.30 -16.23
N CYS A 76 -0.49 14.67 -16.72
CA CYS A 76 -1.75 14.46 -15.99
C CYS A 76 -2.54 13.30 -16.62
N GLU A 77 -3.25 12.55 -15.79
CA GLU A 77 -4.22 11.54 -16.23
C GLU A 77 -5.35 11.46 -15.21
N HIS A 78 -6.49 10.90 -15.60
CA HIS A 78 -7.54 10.62 -14.63
C HIS A 78 -7.10 9.43 -13.77
N GLY A 79 -6.69 9.71 -12.53
CA GLY A 79 -6.21 8.71 -11.60
C GLY A 79 -5.36 9.31 -10.49
N PHE A 80 -4.87 8.43 -9.62
CA PHE A 80 -4.11 8.84 -8.45
C PHE A 80 -2.92 7.91 -8.18
N SER A 81 -1.80 8.50 -7.77
CA SER A 81 -0.68 7.78 -7.18
C SER A 81 0.16 8.70 -6.30
N ALA A 82 0.61 8.19 -5.16
CA ALA A 82 1.48 8.90 -4.22
C ALA A 82 2.66 8.03 -3.78
N TRP A 83 3.83 8.64 -3.75
CA TRP A 83 5.04 8.07 -3.16
C TRP A 83 5.19 8.55 -1.73
N ILE A 84 5.23 7.60 -0.79
CA ILE A 84 5.27 7.87 0.65
C ILE A 84 6.59 7.34 1.20
N GLU A 85 7.39 8.23 1.75
CA GLU A 85 8.67 7.93 2.36
C GLU A 85 8.53 8.05 3.88
N VAL A 86 8.86 6.96 4.58
CA VAL A 86 8.99 6.89 6.04
C VAL A 86 10.40 6.36 6.37
N PRO A 87 10.90 6.49 7.61
CA PRO A 87 12.24 5.98 7.91
C PRO A 87 12.38 4.49 7.60
N GLY A 88 13.31 4.17 6.70
CA GLY A 88 13.64 2.81 6.32
C GLY A 88 12.63 2.12 5.40
N ARG A 89 11.55 2.80 4.95
CA ARG A 89 10.58 2.22 4.01
C ARG A 89 10.02 3.24 3.00
N ARG A 90 9.72 2.75 1.81
CA ARG A 90 9.11 3.49 0.70
C ARG A 90 7.87 2.76 0.23
N LEU A 91 6.78 3.49 0.15
CA LEU A 91 5.48 2.97 -0.22
C LEU A 91 4.96 3.70 -1.46
N LEU A 92 4.45 2.94 -2.42
CA LEU A 92 3.67 3.45 -3.53
C LEU A 92 2.19 3.22 -3.23
N PHE A 93 1.44 4.30 -3.05
CA PHE A 93 0.00 4.26 -2.84
C PHE A 93 -0.71 4.55 -4.16
N ASP A 94 -1.48 3.58 -4.66
CA ASP A 94 -2.07 3.55 -6.00
C ASP A 94 -1.04 3.74 -7.14
N THR A 95 -1.47 3.49 -8.37
CA THR A 95 -0.59 3.38 -9.54
C THR A 95 -1.09 4.18 -10.74
N GLY A 96 -2.12 5.02 -10.55
CA GLY A 96 -2.76 5.76 -11.61
C GLY A 96 -3.46 4.86 -12.65
N GLN A 97 -3.78 5.47 -13.79
CA GLN A 97 -4.25 4.79 -14.99
C GLN A 97 -3.10 4.15 -15.77
N GLY A 98 -1.87 4.66 -15.62
CA GLY A 98 -0.63 3.96 -15.90
C GLY A 98 0.38 4.70 -16.76
N ALA A 99 -0.04 5.65 -17.60
CA ALA A 99 0.87 6.33 -18.52
C ALA A 99 1.71 7.41 -17.81
N ALA A 100 1.08 8.15 -16.89
CA ALA A 100 1.75 9.25 -16.19
C ALA A 100 2.79 8.76 -15.17
N LEU A 101 2.52 7.65 -14.48
CA LEU A 101 3.32 7.16 -13.36
C LEU A 101 4.84 7.04 -13.66
N PRO A 102 5.29 6.27 -14.67
CA PRO A 102 6.72 6.10 -14.91
C PRO A 102 7.38 7.42 -15.34
N THR A 103 6.74 8.18 -16.22
CA THR A 103 7.29 9.46 -16.71
C THR A 103 7.40 10.49 -15.60
N ASN A 104 6.39 10.59 -14.72
CA ASN A 104 6.41 11.54 -13.62
C ASN A 104 7.42 11.13 -12.55
N ALA A 105 7.49 9.84 -12.20
CA ALA A 105 8.48 9.33 -11.25
C ALA A 105 9.91 9.65 -11.69
N ASP A 106 10.25 9.39 -12.96
CA ASP A 106 11.57 9.69 -13.51
C ASP A 106 11.88 11.20 -13.45
N LYS A 107 10.90 12.07 -13.77
CA LYS A 107 11.07 13.54 -13.76
C LYS A 107 11.26 14.13 -12.36
N ILE A 108 10.64 13.55 -11.34
CA ILE A 108 10.73 14.03 -9.95
C ILE A 108 11.76 13.24 -9.12
N GLY A 109 12.57 12.39 -9.76
CA GLY A 109 13.68 11.68 -9.13
C GLY A 109 13.25 10.53 -8.21
N ILE A 110 12.08 9.92 -8.46
CA ILE A 110 11.59 8.76 -7.73
C ILE A 110 11.95 7.48 -8.49
N ASP A 111 12.67 6.59 -7.83
CA ASP A 111 12.97 5.26 -8.36
C ASP A 111 11.93 4.24 -7.90
N LEU A 112 10.97 3.92 -8.78
CA LEU A 112 9.91 2.94 -8.50
C LEU A 112 10.45 1.55 -8.16
N ARG A 113 11.67 1.19 -8.58
CA ARG A 113 12.31 -0.10 -8.25
C ARG A 113 12.61 -0.24 -6.75
N THR A 114 12.65 0.88 -6.04
CA THR A 114 12.95 0.94 -4.60
C THR A 114 11.72 0.88 -3.71
N ALA A 115 10.54 0.63 -4.30
CA ALA A 115 9.31 0.46 -3.54
C ALA A 115 9.40 -0.80 -2.67
N ASP A 116 9.22 -0.66 -1.36
CA ASP A 116 9.13 -1.79 -0.45
C ASP A 116 7.70 -2.33 -0.41
N ILE A 117 6.73 -1.43 -0.55
CA ILE A 117 5.30 -1.74 -0.46
C ILE A 117 4.54 -1.02 -1.56
N VAL A 118 3.55 -1.70 -2.13
CA VAL A 118 2.50 -1.12 -2.97
C VAL A 118 1.16 -1.31 -2.28
N VAL A 119 0.37 -0.26 -2.14
CA VAL A 119 -0.99 -0.32 -1.58
C VAL A 119 -1.97 0.15 -2.63
N LEU A 120 -3.01 -0.65 -2.88
CA LEU A 120 -4.16 -0.24 -3.69
C LEU A 120 -5.31 0.17 -2.78
N SER A 121 -5.78 1.41 -2.94
CA SER A 121 -6.96 1.91 -2.22
C SER A 121 -8.22 1.14 -2.60
N HIS A 122 -8.36 0.81 -3.88
CA HIS A 122 -9.41 -0.03 -4.46
C HIS A 122 -9.02 -0.44 -5.89
N GLY A 123 -9.79 -1.33 -6.50
CA GLY A 123 -9.49 -1.86 -7.84
C GLY A 123 -10.23 -1.18 -8.97
N HIS A 124 -10.19 0.16 -9.06
CA HIS A 124 -10.60 0.84 -10.29
C HIS A 124 -9.43 1.03 -11.26
N TYR A 125 -9.73 1.20 -12.54
CA TYR A 125 -8.72 1.31 -13.59
C TYR A 125 -7.76 2.49 -13.44
N ASP A 126 -8.22 3.57 -12.83
CA ASP A 126 -7.51 4.82 -12.59
C ASP A 126 -6.65 4.81 -11.32
N HIS A 127 -6.67 3.71 -10.56
CA HIS A 127 -5.82 3.48 -9.39
C HIS A 127 -4.90 2.26 -9.55
N SER A 128 -5.30 1.29 -10.38
CA SER A 128 -4.60 0.02 -10.55
C SER A 128 -3.95 -0.16 -11.93
N GLY A 129 -4.09 0.81 -12.84
CA GLY A 129 -3.67 0.67 -14.22
C GLY A 129 -2.16 0.56 -14.41
N GLY A 130 -1.37 1.24 -13.57
CA GLY A 130 0.10 1.16 -13.57
C GLY A 130 0.68 -0.10 -12.90
N LEU A 131 -0.15 -0.92 -12.25
CA LEU A 131 0.30 -2.06 -11.44
C LEU A 131 1.20 -3.06 -12.17
N PRO A 132 0.94 -3.48 -13.44
CA PRO A 132 1.83 -4.40 -14.15
C PRO A 132 3.27 -3.87 -14.29
N LEU A 133 3.40 -2.57 -14.55
CA LEU A 133 4.71 -1.91 -14.66
C LEU A 133 5.42 -1.88 -13.32
N VAL A 134 4.69 -1.59 -12.23
CA VAL A 134 5.24 -1.54 -10.89
C VAL A 134 5.73 -2.92 -10.45
N ILE A 135 4.94 -3.97 -10.65
CA ILE A 135 5.34 -5.36 -10.35
C ILE A 135 6.60 -5.75 -11.13
N THR A 136 6.67 -5.38 -12.41
CA THR A 136 7.85 -5.64 -13.24
C THR A 136 9.11 -4.91 -12.72
N ARG A 137 8.96 -3.66 -12.25
CA ARG A 137 10.09 -2.84 -11.78
C ARG A 137 10.51 -3.16 -10.35
N ALA A 138 9.56 -3.53 -9.48
CA ALA A 138 9.76 -3.81 -8.06
C ALA A 138 9.17 -5.19 -7.69
N PRO A 139 9.75 -6.29 -8.21
CA PRO A 139 9.19 -7.64 -8.06
C PRO A 139 9.24 -8.17 -6.62
N THR A 140 9.98 -7.52 -5.72
CA THR A 140 10.05 -7.90 -4.30
C THR A 140 9.13 -7.05 -3.42
N ALA A 141 8.40 -6.08 -3.99
CA ALA A 141 7.51 -5.23 -3.22
C ALA A 141 6.33 -6.03 -2.67
N GLU A 142 5.99 -5.82 -1.40
CA GLU A 142 4.77 -6.38 -0.81
C GLU A 142 3.56 -5.62 -1.37
N ILE A 143 2.54 -6.34 -1.85
CA ILE A 143 1.34 -5.72 -2.41
C ILE A 143 0.16 -5.93 -1.47
N TYR A 144 -0.44 -4.82 -1.03
CA TYR A 144 -1.64 -4.83 -0.21
C TYR A 144 -2.82 -4.32 -1.01
N ALA A 145 -3.86 -5.13 -1.11
CA ALA A 145 -5.14 -4.76 -1.68
C ALA A 145 -6.25 -5.52 -0.95
N HIS A 146 -7.44 -4.93 -0.88
CA HIS A 146 -8.60 -5.66 -0.38
C HIS A 146 -8.93 -6.84 -1.32
N PRO A 147 -9.32 -8.04 -0.83
CA PRO A 147 -9.61 -9.20 -1.68
C PRO A 147 -10.64 -8.92 -2.79
N ALA A 148 -11.62 -8.05 -2.50
CA ALA A 148 -12.65 -7.61 -3.45
C ALA A 148 -12.18 -6.54 -4.47
N ALA A 149 -10.90 -6.18 -4.51
CA ALA A 149 -10.36 -5.21 -5.46
C ALA A 149 -10.39 -5.75 -6.90
N THR A 150 -10.23 -7.05 -7.11
CA THR A 150 -10.26 -7.67 -8.44
C THR A 150 -11.67 -7.90 -8.99
N GLY A 151 -12.70 -7.58 -8.21
CA GLY A 151 -14.09 -7.73 -8.60
C GLY A 151 -14.51 -6.76 -9.71
N LEU A 152 -15.58 -7.11 -10.43
CA LEU A 152 -16.17 -6.23 -11.42
C LEU A 152 -16.73 -4.96 -10.77
N ARG A 153 -16.53 -3.82 -11.43
CA ARG A 153 -17.00 -2.50 -10.99
C ARG A 153 -17.51 -1.73 -12.21
N TYR A 154 -18.62 -1.03 -12.02
CA TYR A 154 -19.26 -0.24 -13.06
C TYR A 154 -19.64 1.14 -12.51
N ALA A 155 -19.44 2.17 -13.33
CA ALA A 155 -20.06 3.47 -13.12
C ALA A 155 -21.37 3.52 -13.92
N ILE A 156 -22.46 3.93 -13.29
CA ILE A 156 -23.74 4.15 -13.97
C ILE A 156 -23.89 5.66 -14.18
N ARG A 157 -24.00 6.09 -15.44
CA ARG A 157 -24.26 7.48 -15.82
C ARG A 157 -25.28 7.48 -16.95
N ASP A 158 -26.33 8.30 -16.83
CA ASP A 158 -27.40 8.42 -17.82
C ASP A 158 -27.99 7.05 -18.24
N GLY A 159 -28.19 6.16 -17.27
CA GLY A 159 -28.70 4.80 -17.50
C GLY A 159 -27.72 3.83 -18.17
N THR A 160 -26.50 4.26 -18.49
CA THR A 160 -25.47 3.44 -19.13
C THR A 160 -24.44 2.98 -18.11
N ALA A 161 -24.18 1.67 -18.06
CA ALA A 161 -23.12 1.09 -17.24
C ALA A 161 -21.79 1.08 -18.00
N LYS A 162 -20.78 1.77 -17.47
CA LYS A 162 -19.40 1.76 -17.98
C LYS A 162 -18.52 0.94 -17.04
N PRO A 163 -17.74 -0.04 -17.53
CA PRO A 163 -16.80 -0.76 -16.68
C PRO A 163 -15.72 0.19 -16.17
N ILE A 164 -15.47 0.13 -14.86
CA ILE A 164 -14.41 0.88 -14.19
C ILE A 164 -13.49 -0.04 -13.37
N ALA A 165 -13.64 -1.36 -13.52
CA ALA A 165 -12.89 -2.37 -12.79
C ALA A 165 -11.38 -2.32 -13.09
N MET A 166 -10.61 -3.01 -12.25
CA MET A 166 -9.19 -3.25 -12.44
C MET A 166 -8.94 -3.82 -13.85
N PRO A 167 -7.99 -3.28 -14.63
CA PRO A 167 -7.72 -3.75 -15.97
C PRO A 167 -7.25 -5.20 -15.93
N THR A 168 -7.57 -5.99 -16.96
CA THR A 168 -7.19 -7.41 -17.04
C THR A 168 -5.70 -7.61 -16.82
N ALA A 169 -4.85 -6.75 -17.40
CA ALA A 169 -3.41 -6.81 -17.24
C ALA A 169 -2.97 -6.62 -15.77
N ALA A 170 -3.58 -5.67 -15.05
CA ALA A 170 -3.31 -5.44 -13.64
C ALA A 170 -3.76 -6.60 -12.77
N ARG A 171 -4.95 -7.15 -13.05
CA ARG A 171 -5.47 -8.32 -12.34
C ARG A 171 -4.57 -9.54 -12.53
N THR A 172 -4.18 -9.84 -13.76
CA THR A 172 -3.27 -10.96 -14.07
C THR A 172 -1.90 -10.77 -13.43
N ALA A 173 -1.35 -9.55 -13.44
CA ALA A 173 -0.08 -9.27 -12.77
C ALA A 173 -0.17 -9.50 -11.26
N LEU A 174 -1.28 -9.07 -10.62
CA LEU A 174 -1.51 -9.29 -9.20
C LEU A 174 -1.68 -10.78 -8.86
N GLU A 175 -2.41 -11.54 -9.68
CA GLU A 175 -2.59 -12.99 -9.52
C GLU A 175 -1.27 -13.75 -9.61
N VAL A 176 -0.39 -13.36 -10.55
CA VAL A 176 0.94 -13.98 -10.72
C VAL A 176 1.88 -13.61 -9.56
N HIS A 177 1.79 -12.38 -9.03
CA HIS A 177 2.63 -11.93 -7.91
C HIS A 177 2.23 -12.52 -6.57
N ALA A 178 0.96 -12.92 -6.41
CA ALA A 178 0.43 -13.51 -5.19
C ALA A 178 0.78 -15.00 -4.99
N VAL A 179 1.50 -15.61 -5.95
CA VAL A 179 1.93 -17.02 -5.96
C VAL A 179 3.41 -17.13 -5.62
#